data_AF-A0A7C5BR89-F1
#
_entry.id   AF-A0A7C5BR89-F1
#
_cell.length_a   1.000
_cell.length_b   1.000
_cell.length_c   1.000
_cell.angle_alpha   90.00
_cell.angle_beta   90.00
_cell.angle_gamma   90.00
#
_symmetry.space_group_name_H-M   'P 1'
#
loop_
_entity.id
_entity.type
_entity.pdbx_description
1 polymer ?
#
loop_
_entity_poly.entity_id
_entity_poly.type
_entity_poly.pdbx_seq_one_letter_code
_entity_poly.pdbx_strand_id
1 'polypeptide(L)'
;MDTSVLQEGRRVYVTGLLQTMDGGRVLMCPKVLDLGAGDSVRPLGIGCRSLAPGSGLAPDCLLVRAWGAYTKMDDSTFTLNDGGAETKCIVPSGITLEPGWTYLAVTGIASTEMVGDQARLVLRVRRQGDILPL
;
A
#
# COMPACT_ATOMS: atom_id res chain seq x y z
N MET A 1 -10.86 20.13 -17.67
CA MET A 1 -10.31 19.75 -16.35
C MET A 1 -8.80 19.79 -16.51
N ASP A 2 -8.14 20.65 -15.75
CA ASP A 2 -6.69 20.78 -15.80
C ASP A 2 -6.07 19.55 -15.11
N THR A 3 -5.60 18.59 -15.90
CA THR A 3 -4.90 17.39 -15.42
C THR A 3 -3.42 17.73 -15.22
N SER A 4 -3.13 18.77 -14.45
CA SER A 4 -1.78 18.93 -13.94
C SER A 4 -1.49 17.69 -13.09
N VAL A 5 -0.47 16.93 -13.50
CA VAL A 5 -0.07 15.71 -12.80
C VAL A 5 0.36 16.12 -11.39
N LEU A 6 -0.49 15.81 -10.40
CA LEU A 6 -0.18 16.08 -9.00
C LEU A 6 1.06 15.29 -8.60
N GLN A 7 2.08 15.98 -8.11
CA GLN A 7 3.29 15.34 -7.60
C GLN A 7 3.06 14.82 -6.18
N GLU A 8 3.77 13.75 -5.81
CA GLU A 8 3.80 13.27 -4.43
C GLU A 8 4.28 14.38 -3.47
N GLY A 9 3.71 14.42 -2.26
CA GLY A 9 4.06 15.43 -1.25
C GLY A 9 3.29 16.75 -1.37
N ARG A 10 2.39 16.91 -2.35
CA ARG A 10 1.48 18.06 -2.40
C ARG A 10 0.32 17.91 -1.41
N ARG A 11 -0.12 19.03 -0.84
CA ARG A 11 -1.35 19.07 -0.05
C ARG A 11 -2.53 19.18 -0.99
N VAL A 12 -3.55 18.39 -0.74
CA VAL A 12 -4.76 18.38 -1.56
C VAL A 12 -6.00 18.38 -0.67
N TYR A 13 -7.06 19.02 -1.15
CA TYR A 13 -8.40 18.81 -0.65
C TYR A 13 -9.13 17.85 -1.59
N VAL A 14 -9.54 16.70 -1.07
CA VAL A 14 -10.22 15.65 -1.85
C VAL A 14 -11.67 15.55 -1.39
N THR A 15 -12.59 15.60 -2.35
CA THR A 15 -14.01 15.33 -2.12
C THR A 15 -14.49 14.27 -3.10
N GLY A 16 -15.52 13.51 -2.73
CA GLY A 16 -16.08 12.45 -3.56
C GLY A 16 -17.18 11.70 -2.81
N LEU A 17 -17.75 10.69 -3.46
CA LEU A 17 -18.72 9.79 -2.84
C LEU A 17 -17.98 8.61 -2.22
N LEU A 18 -18.07 8.45 -0.90
CA LEU A 18 -17.43 7.33 -0.22
C LEU A 18 -18.25 6.05 -0.41
N GLN A 19 -17.62 4.99 -0.94
CA GLN A 19 -18.21 3.67 -1.13
C GLN A 19 -17.31 2.56 -0.56
N THR A 20 -17.90 1.38 -0.38
CA THR A 20 -17.14 0.15 -0.09
C THR A 20 -17.07 -0.68 -1.38
N MET A 21 -15.85 -1.03 -1.81
CA MET A 21 -15.59 -1.89 -2.97
C MET A 21 -14.53 -2.92 -2.58
N ASP A 22 -14.79 -4.20 -2.84
CA ASP A 22 -13.89 -5.33 -2.52
C ASP A 22 -13.36 -5.33 -1.07
N GLY A 23 -14.22 -4.94 -0.13
CA GLY A 23 -13.89 -4.84 1.31
C GLY A 23 -13.15 -3.56 1.71
N GLY A 24 -12.65 -2.77 0.77
CA GLY A 24 -11.97 -1.48 1.01
C GLY A 24 -12.90 -0.27 0.89
N ARG A 25 -12.49 0.88 1.44
CA ARG A 25 -13.18 2.17 1.28
C ARG A 25 -12.57 2.95 0.12
N VAL A 26 -13.40 3.42 -0.80
CA VAL A 26 -12.98 4.12 -2.02
C VAL A 26 -13.78 5.42 -2.17
N LEU A 27 -13.10 6.50 -2.60
CA LEU A 27 -13.76 7.74 -3.02
C LEU A 27 -14.09 7.67 -4.52
N MET A 28 -15.38 7.60 -4.83
CA MET A 28 -15.92 7.63 -6.18
C MET A 28 -16.06 9.07 -6.67
N CYS A 29 -15.83 9.26 -7.96
CA CYS A 29 -15.86 10.57 -8.62
C CYS A 29 -15.04 11.63 -7.86
N PRO A 30 -13.76 11.37 -7.53
CA PRO A 30 -13.00 12.28 -6.68
C PRO A 30 -12.77 13.60 -7.41
N LYS A 31 -13.02 14.70 -6.72
CA LYS A 31 -12.55 16.04 -7.07
C LYS A 31 -11.38 16.38 -6.17
N VAL A 32 -10.25 16.66 -6.79
CA VAL A 32 -9.01 17.00 -6.10
C VAL A 32 -8.69 18.47 -6.37
N LEU A 33 -8.51 19.24 -5.30
CA LEU A 33 -8.05 20.62 -5.33
C LEU A 33 -6.62 20.66 -4.77
N ASP A 34 -5.66 21.09 -5.58
CA ASP A 34 -4.28 21.33 -5.15
C ASP A 34 -4.23 22.54 -4.22
N LEU A 35 -3.71 22.33 -3.00
CA LEU A 35 -3.55 23.37 -1.99
C LEU A 35 -2.12 23.90 -1.91
N GLY A 36 -1.21 23.43 -2.77
CA GLY A 36 0.18 23.84 -2.78
C GLY A 36 1.15 22.76 -2.27
N ALA A 37 2.36 23.21 -1.96
CA ALA A 37 3.38 22.36 -1.35
C ALA A 37 2.89 21.80 0.00
N GLY A 38 3.25 20.56 0.25
CA GLY A 38 3.14 19.89 1.54
C GLY A 38 4.49 19.39 2.02
N ASP A 39 4.48 18.74 3.17
CA ASP A 39 5.66 18.07 3.72
C ASP A 39 5.81 16.66 3.14
N SER A 40 7.03 16.14 3.22
CA SER A 40 7.29 14.73 2.91
C SER A 40 6.49 13.84 3.87
N VAL A 41 5.63 12.97 3.34
CA VAL A 41 4.92 11.98 4.15
C VAL A 41 5.93 10.93 4.62
N ARG A 42 6.07 10.78 5.93
CA ARG A 42 6.88 9.71 6.52
C ARG A 42 6.00 8.47 6.72
N PRO A 43 6.35 7.32 6.11
CA PRO A 43 5.56 6.11 6.30
C PRO A 43 5.63 5.67 7.76
N LEU A 44 4.52 5.12 8.26
CA LEU A 44 4.49 4.50 9.58
C LEU A 44 5.18 3.13 9.50
N GLY A 45 6.20 2.89 10.33
CA GLY A 45 6.81 1.57 10.48
C GLY A 45 5.86 0.61 11.18
N ILE A 46 5.59 -0.55 10.57
CA ILE A 46 4.65 -1.53 11.11
C ILE A 46 5.14 -2.95 10.83
N GLY A 47 5.02 -3.84 11.83
CA GLY A 47 5.27 -5.26 11.62
C GLY A 47 4.16 -5.91 10.80
N CYS A 48 4.47 -6.98 10.06
CA CYS A 48 3.50 -7.69 9.22
C CYS A 48 2.34 -8.23 10.06
N ARG A 49 2.60 -8.68 11.29
CA ARG A 49 1.54 -9.11 12.23
C ARG A 49 0.53 -8.00 12.58
N SER A 50 0.98 -6.75 12.61
CA SER A 50 0.15 -5.60 12.99
C SER A 50 -0.71 -5.11 11.83
N LEU A 51 -0.46 -5.61 10.62
CA LEU A 51 -1.33 -5.46 9.47
C LEU A 51 -2.50 -6.47 9.47
N ALA A 52 -2.51 -7.46 10.35
CA ALA A 52 -3.63 -8.40 10.41
C ALA A 52 -4.91 -7.73 10.95
N PRO A 53 -6.10 -8.11 10.45
CA PRO A 53 -7.38 -7.72 11.04
C PRO A 53 -7.41 -8.05 12.54
N GLY A 54 -7.93 -7.12 13.35
CA GLY A 54 -8.02 -7.31 14.81
C GLY A 54 -6.79 -6.88 15.61
N SER A 55 -5.78 -6.28 14.98
CA SER A 55 -4.61 -5.70 15.66
C SER A 55 -4.90 -4.43 16.48
N GLY A 56 -6.16 -3.98 16.52
CA GLY A 56 -6.58 -2.71 17.11
C GLY A 56 -6.27 -1.49 16.24
N LEU A 57 -5.56 -1.69 15.12
CA LEU A 57 -5.32 -0.69 14.09
C LEU A 57 -6.12 -1.08 12.84
N ALA A 58 -6.78 -0.10 12.22
CA ALA A 58 -7.35 -0.22 10.89
C ALA A 58 -6.44 0.57 9.93
N PRO A 59 -5.33 -0.02 9.44
CA PRO A 59 -4.34 0.73 8.66
C PRO A 59 -4.80 0.98 7.21
N ASP A 60 -6.04 0.65 6.87
CA ASP A 60 -6.59 0.91 5.54
C ASP A 60 -6.36 2.38 5.13
N CYS A 61 -5.87 2.57 3.92
CA CYS A 61 -5.50 3.86 3.33
C CYS A 61 -4.29 4.55 3.97
N LEU A 62 -3.57 3.93 4.92
CA LEU A 62 -2.34 4.49 5.46
C LEU A 62 -1.13 4.14 4.61
N LEU A 63 -0.20 5.09 4.48
CA LEU A 63 1.13 4.83 3.96
C LEU A 63 1.99 4.22 5.06
N VAL A 64 2.38 2.95 4.87
CA VAL A 64 3.13 2.18 5.85
C VAL A 64 4.42 1.63 5.26
N ARG A 65 5.36 1.29 6.13
CA ARG A 65 6.57 0.55 5.79
C ARG A 65 6.62 -0.74 6.61
N ALA A 66 6.66 -1.87 5.92
CA ALA A 66 6.84 -3.20 6.50
C ALA A 66 8.14 -3.82 6.02
N TRP A 67 8.63 -4.85 6.70
CA TRP A 67 9.85 -5.57 6.34
C TRP A 67 9.71 -7.04 6.68
N GLY A 68 10.41 -7.90 5.94
CA GLY A 68 10.37 -9.34 6.16
C GLY A 68 11.08 -10.14 5.07
N ALA A 69 11.05 -11.45 5.24
CA ALA A 69 11.47 -12.41 4.22
C ALA A 69 10.57 -12.29 2.99
N TYR A 70 11.16 -12.24 1.80
CA TYR A 70 10.51 -12.08 0.51
C TYR A 70 10.26 -13.43 -0.17
N THR A 71 9.04 -13.60 -0.67
CA THR A 71 8.70 -14.72 -1.56
C THR A 71 7.96 -14.20 -2.78
N LYS A 72 8.56 -14.29 -3.97
CA LYS A 72 7.88 -13.96 -5.24
C LYS A 72 6.73 -14.95 -5.47
N MET A 73 5.54 -14.45 -5.80
CA MET A 73 4.42 -15.30 -6.22
C MET A 73 4.25 -15.24 -7.74
N ASP A 74 4.22 -14.03 -8.29
CA ASP A 74 4.15 -13.76 -9.74
C ASP A 74 4.80 -12.40 -10.04
N ASP A 75 4.64 -11.89 -11.26
CA ASP A 75 5.23 -10.61 -11.69
C ASP A 75 4.53 -9.36 -11.11
N SER A 76 3.35 -9.55 -10.52
CA SER A 76 2.53 -8.50 -9.90
C SER A 76 2.37 -8.67 -8.38
N THR A 77 2.86 -9.78 -7.81
CA THR A 77 2.59 -10.11 -6.42
C THR A 77 3.74 -10.85 -5.75
N PHE A 78 3.98 -10.52 -4.47
CA PHE A 78 4.90 -11.24 -3.59
C PHE A 78 4.38 -11.21 -2.15
N THR A 79 4.99 -11.97 -1.24
CA THR A 79 4.71 -11.90 0.20
C THR A 79 5.92 -11.40 1.00
N LEU A 80 5.63 -10.79 2.15
CA LEU A 80 6.58 -10.48 3.20
C LEU A 80 6.24 -11.26 4.47
N ASN A 81 7.24 -11.80 5.15
CA ASN A 81 7.06 -12.45 6.45
C ASN A 81 8.08 -11.93 7.48
N ASP A 82 7.58 -11.31 8.55
CA ASP A 82 8.40 -10.79 9.66
C ASP A 82 8.65 -11.81 10.80
N GLY A 83 8.38 -13.10 10.54
CA GLY A 83 8.37 -14.18 11.53
C GLY A 83 7.06 -14.30 12.31
N GLY A 84 6.07 -13.44 12.04
CA GLY A 84 4.74 -13.48 12.63
C GLY A 84 3.66 -13.90 11.63
N ALA A 85 3.45 -13.09 10.60
CA ALA A 85 2.41 -13.32 9.59
C ALA A 85 2.90 -12.95 8.20
N GLU A 86 2.36 -13.63 7.19
CA GLU A 86 2.58 -13.27 5.80
C GLU A 86 1.68 -12.11 5.38
N THR A 87 2.28 -11.11 4.75
CA THR A 87 1.57 -9.97 4.15
C THR A 87 1.74 -10.00 2.65
N LYS A 88 0.62 -10.05 1.92
CA LYS A 88 0.63 -9.95 0.47
C LYS A 88 0.93 -8.52 0.03
N CYS A 89 1.86 -8.39 -0.90
CA CYS A 89 2.22 -7.13 -1.54
C CYS A 89 1.84 -7.20 -3.02
N ILE A 90 1.09 -6.20 -3.49
CA ILE A 90 0.65 -6.06 -4.88
C ILE A 90 1.44 -4.91 -5.51
N VAL A 91 2.03 -5.15 -6.68
CA VAL A 91 2.78 -4.14 -7.43
C VAL A 91 2.04 -3.73 -8.71
N PRO A 92 2.03 -2.44 -9.08
CA PRO A 92 1.56 -1.99 -10.38
C PRO A 92 2.48 -2.47 -11.50
N SER A 93 1.97 -2.42 -12.73
CA SER A 93 2.76 -2.65 -13.93
C SER A 93 3.97 -1.71 -14.00
N GLY A 94 5.10 -2.20 -14.51
CA GLY A 94 6.33 -1.42 -14.67
C GLY A 94 7.28 -1.46 -13.46
N ILE A 95 6.93 -2.22 -12.41
CA ILE A 95 7.84 -2.57 -11.32
C ILE A 95 8.44 -3.95 -11.60
N THR A 96 9.75 -4.09 -11.39
CA THR A 96 10.46 -5.36 -11.52
C THR A 96 10.61 -6.03 -10.16
N LEU A 97 10.20 -7.30 -10.09
CA LEU A 97 10.37 -8.17 -8.94
C LEU A 97 11.50 -9.18 -9.20
N GLU A 98 12.63 -9.00 -8.52
CA GLU A 98 13.82 -9.84 -8.69
C GLU A 98 13.72 -11.12 -7.85
N PRO A 99 13.84 -12.32 -8.46
CA PRO A 99 13.78 -13.59 -7.73
C PRO A 99 14.92 -13.78 -6.72
N GLY A 100 16.03 -13.05 -6.86
CA GLY A 100 17.20 -13.17 -6.00
C GLY A 100 17.11 -12.41 -4.67
N TRP A 101 16.04 -11.65 -4.43
CA TRP A 101 15.84 -10.98 -3.14
C TRP A 101 15.51 -11.99 -2.04
N THR A 102 15.98 -11.72 -0.82
CA THR A 102 15.75 -12.59 0.35
C THR A 102 14.97 -11.87 1.44
N TYR A 103 15.35 -10.62 1.75
CA TYR A 103 14.67 -9.75 2.68
C TYR A 103 14.43 -8.38 2.04
N LEU A 104 13.27 -7.80 2.31
CA LEU A 104 12.90 -6.49 1.78
C LEU A 104 12.32 -5.61 2.89
N ALA A 105 12.53 -4.29 2.76
CA ALA A 105 11.68 -3.27 3.33
C ALA A 105 10.79 -2.69 2.23
N VAL A 106 9.48 -2.69 2.45
CA VAL A 106 8.49 -2.29 1.46
C VAL A 106 7.62 -1.18 2.01
N THR A 107 7.53 -0.10 1.25
CA THR A 107 6.60 1.01 1.51
C THR A 107 5.36 0.83 0.65
N GLY A 108 4.17 0.93 1.24
CA GLY A 108 2.94 0.70 0.50
C GLY A 108 1.73 1.32 1.18
N ILE A 109 0.65 1.42 0.42
CA ILE A 109 -0.66 1.79 0.96
C ILE A 109 -1.31 0.52 1.47
N ALA A 110 -1.58 0.45 2.77
CA ALA A 110 -2.32 -0.66 3.35
C ALA A 110 -3.78 -0.62 2.87
N SER A 111 -4.29 -1.76 2.47
CA SER A 111 -5.60 -1.93 1.85
C SER A 111 -6.12 -3.33 2.16
N THR A 112 -7.39 -3.58 1.92
CA THR A 112 -8.00 -4.88 2.10
C THR A 112 -8.39 -5.47 0.75
N GLU A 113 -8.23 -6.79 0.60
CA GLU A 113 -8.80 -7.57 -0.50
C GLU A 113 -9.73 -8.66 0.06
N MET A 114 -10.80 -8.97 -0.64
CA MET A 114 -11.66 -10.11 -0.31
C MET A 114 -11.14 -11.38 -0.98
N VAL A 115 -10.87 -12.41 -0.19
CA VAL A 115 -10.56 -13.76 -0.66
C VAL A 115 -11.67 -14.70 -0.18
N GLY A 116 -12.63 -14.97 -1.07
CA GLY A 116 -13.92 -15.53 -0.66
C GLY A 116 -14.64 -14.56 0.27
N ASP A 117 -15.10 -15.05 1.43
CA ASP A 117 -15.78 -14.23 2.45
C ASP A 117 -14.81 -13.62 3.49
N GLN A 118 -13.50 -13.76 3.28
CA GLN A 118 -12.49 -13.25 4.21
C GLN A 118 -11.81 -11.99 3.68
N ALA A 119 -11.88 -10.91 4.47
CA ALA A 119 -11.07 -9.73 4.29
C ALA A 119 -9.60 -10.04 4.68
N ARG A 120 -8.67 -9.84 3.75
CA ARG A 120 -7.23 -9.99 3.96
C ARG A 120 -6.51 -8.69 3.69
N LEU A 121 -5.56 -8.34 4.55
CA LEU A 121 -4.79 -7.13 4.34
C LEU A 121 -3.74 -7.33 3.25
N VAL A 122 -3.59 -6.32 2.40
CA VAL A 122 -2.58 -6.22 1.36
C VAL A 122 -1.85 -4.90 1.41
N LEU A 123 -0.57 -4.90 1.04
CA LEU A 123 0.19 -3.69 0.78
C LEU A 123 0.21 -3.41 -0.71
N ARG A 124 -0.30 -2.25 -1.12
CA ARG A 124 -0.24 -1.79 -2.51
C ARG A 124 0.99 -0.92 -2.68
N VAL A 125 1.99 -1.45 -3.37
CA VAL A 125 3.25 -0.75 -3.71
C VAL A 125 2.95 0.32 -4.75
N ARG A 126 3.64 1.47 -4.71
CA ARG A 126 3.35 2.59 -5.63
C ARG A 126 4.38 2.68 -6.76
N ARG A 127 5.64 2.36 -6.47
CA ARG A 127 6.78 2.52 -7.39
C ARG A 127 7.97 1.64 -7.01
N GLN A 128 8.92 1.46 -7.92
CA GLN A 128 10.14 0.67 -7.68
C GLN A 128 10.89 1.09 -6.41
N GLY A 129 11.05 2.40 -6.19
CA GLY A 129 11.76 2.93 -5.02
C GLY A 129 11.10 2.68 -3.67
N ASP A 130 9.87 2.13 -3.65
CA ASP A 130 9.24 1.68 -2.41
C ASP A 130 9.72 0.28 -1.98
N ILE A 131 10.41 -0.46 -2.84
CA ILE A 131 10.95 -1.79 -2.58
C ILE A 131 12.46 -1.68 -2.38
N LEU A 132 12.91 -1.96 -1.17
CA LEU A 132 14.32 -1.85 -0.79
C LEU A 132 14.84 -3.21 -0.31
N PRO A 133 15.79 -3.83 -1.02
CA PRO A 133 16.50 -5.00 -0.50
C PRO A 133 17.24 -4.70 0.80
N LEU A 134 17.21 -5.66 1.73
CA LEU A 134 17.88 -5.60 3.04
C LEU A 134 19.10 -6.51 3.10
#